data_AF-A0A1F0VPG3-F1
#
_entry.id   AF-A0A1F0VPG3-F1
#
_cell.length_a   1.000
_cell.length_b   1.000
_cell.length_c   1.000
_cell.angle_alpha   90.00
_cell.angle_beta   90.00
_cell.angle_gamma   90.00
#
_symmetry.space_group_name_H-M   'P 1'
#
loop_
_entity.id
_entity.type
_entity.pdbx_description
1 polymer ?
#
loop_
_entity_poly.entity_id
_entity_poly.type
_entity_poly.pdbx_seq_one_letter_code
_entity_poly.pdbx_strand_id
1 'polypeptide(L)'
;MLSDEENYRQLDKLISPSVGRVFAEENLKAGEPEEAIATLLDEAFTAGCLTDKAVEFIEERYDDGPVYEMLEALQMYKNENSVA
;
A
#
# COMPACT_ATOMS: atom_id res chain seq x y z
N MET A 1 -18.59 -3.20 0.67
CA MET A 1 -17.13 -3.31 0.82
C MET A 1 -16.61 -3.86 -0.49
N LEU A 2 -15.53 -3.30 -1.02
CA LEU A 2 -14.83 -3.89 -2.18
C LEU A 2 -14.08 -5.14 -1.71
N SER A 3 -13.81 -6.08 -2.61
CA SER A 3 -12.85 -7.16 -2.32
C SER A 3 -11.42 -6.63 -2.25
N ASP A 4 -10.50 -7.41 -1.69
CA ASP A 4 -9.10 -7.01 -1.58
C ASP A 4 -8.45 -6.85 -2.96
N GLU A 5 -8.81 -7.71 -3.92
CA GLU A 5 -8.38 -7.54 -5.33
C GLU A 5 -8.92 -6.24 -5.95
N GLU A 6 -10.16 -5.86 -5.62
CA GLU A 6 -10.73 -4.60 -6.07
C GLU A 6 -10.04 -3.41 -5.40
N ASN A 7 -9.75 -3.50 -4.10
CA ASN A 7 -8.99 -2.50 -3.35
C ASN A 7 -7.59 -2.32 -3.95
N TYR A 8 -6.89 -3.41 -4.27
CA TYR A 8 -5.60 -3.37 -4.98
C TYR A 8 -5.70 -2.59 -6.29
N ARG A 9 -6.68 -2.91 -7.14
CA ARG A 9 -6.86 -2.23 -8.44
C ARG A 9 -7.21 -0.75 -8.31
N GLN A 10 -7.90 -0.36 -7.23
CA GLN A 10 -8.18 1.05 -6.98
C GLN A 10 -6.96 1.78 -6.43
N LEU A 11 -6.20 1.14 -5.55
CA LEU A 11 -4.93 1.67 -5.05
C LEU A 11 -3.93 1.89 -6.19
N ASP A 12 -3.75 0.92 -7.09
CA ASP A 12 -2.81 1.04 -8.21
C ASP A 12 -3.09 2.26 -9.10
N LYS A 13 -4.36 2.64 -9.27
CA LYS A 13 -4.74 3.87 -10.00
C LYS A 13 -4.35 5.17 -9.29
N LEU A 14 -4.14 5.12 -7.97
CA LEU A 14 -3.69 6.25 -7.16
C LEU A 14 -2.17 6.33 -7.09
N ILE A 15 -1.46 5.26 -7.45
CA ILE A 15 0.01 5.18 -7.39
C ILE A 15 0.62 5.53 -8.75
N SER A 16 1.68 6.33 -8.74
CA SER A 16 2.40 6.72 -9.96
C SER A 16 2.81 5.50 -10.79
N PRO A 17 2.69 5.51 -12.14
CA PRO A 17 3.13 4.42 -13.00
C PRO A 17 4.66 4.17 -12.95
N SER A 18 5.44 5.05 -12.31
CA SER A 18 6.88 4.87 -12.09
C SER A 18 7.24 3.88 -10.98
N VAL A 19 6.29 3.53 -10.11
CA VAL A 19 6.49 2.58 -8.99
C VAL A 19 6.57 1.13 -9.50
N GLY A 20 7.36 0.26 -8.85
CA GLY A 20 7.41 -1.16 -9.20
C GLY A 20 6.10 -1.87 -8.89
N ARG A 21 5.63 -2.75 -9.79
CA ARG A 21 4.46 -3.63 -9.55
C ARG A 21 4.82 -5.10 -9.47
N VAL A 22 6.07 -5.47 -9.76
CA VAL A 22 6.46 -6.87 -9.98
C VAL A 22 6.09 -7.73 -8.78
N PHE A 23 6.55 -7.37 -7.58
CA PHE A 23 6.29 -8.13 -6.36
C PHE A 23 4.81 -8.09 -5.93
N ALA A 24 4.18 -6.92 -6.05
CA ALA A 24 2.76 -6.79 -5.75
C ALA A 24 1.88 -7.66 -6.67
N GLU A 25 2.21 -7.72 -7.96
CA GLU A 25 1.52 -8.58 -8.92
C GLU A 25 1.83 -10.07 -8.70
N GLU A 26 3.01 -10.42 -8.19
CA GLU A 26 3.33 -11.81 -7.82
C GLU A 26 2.43 -12.28 -6.67
N ASN A 27 2.26 -11.47 -5.63
CA ASN A 27 1.33 -11.76 -4.53
C ASN A 27 -0.12 -11.86 -5.02
N LEU A 28 -0.55 -10.95 -5.90
CA LEU A 28 -1.90 -11.01 -6.47
C LEU A 28 -2.11 -12.31 -7.29
N LYS A 29 -1.10 -12.75 -8.06
CA LYS A 29 -1.15 -14.01 -8.81
C LYS A 29 -1.12 -15.24 -7.89
N ALA A 30 -0.53 -15.13 -6.71
CA ALA A 30 -0.52 -16.17 -5.69
C ALA A 30 -1.87 -16.28 -4.93
N GLY A 31 -2.78 -15.33 -5.13
CA GLY A 31 -4.06 -15.29 -4.40
C GLY A 31 -3.94 -14.60 -3.03
N GLU A 32 -2.93 -13.74 -2.86
CA GLU A 32 -2.66 -13.00 -1.63
C GLU A 32 -2.84 -11.49 -1.87
N PRO A 33 -4.09 -11.01 -2.02
CA PRO A 33 -4.37 -9.64 -2.40
C PRO A 33 -4.02 -8.61 -1.31
N GLU A 34 -4.14 -8.97 -0.03
CA GLU A 34 -3.72 -8.10 1.07
C GLU A 34 -2.20 -7.89 1.07
N GLU A 35 -1.43 -8.95 0.85
CA GLU A 35 0.04 -8.87 0.69
C GLU A 35 0.42 -8.08 -0.57
N ALA A 36 -0.36 -8.19 -1.65
CA ALA A 36 -0.17 -7.38 -2.85
C ALA A 36 -0.35 -5.88 -2.56
N ILE A 37 -1.34 -5.52 -1.74
CA ILE A 37 -1.59 -4.14 -1.31
C ILE A 37 -0.45 -3.65 -0.43
N ALA A 38 -0.07 -4.40 0.61
CA ALA A 38 1.01 -4.04 1.52
C ALA A 38 2.32 -3.82 0.75
N THR A 39 2.64 -4.70 -0.19
CA THR A 39 3.81 -4.59 -1.07
C THR A 39 3.74 -3.34 -1.96
N LEU A 40 2.58 -3.02 -2.55
CA LEU A 40 2.43 -1.83 -3.38
C LEU A 40 2.57 -0.54 -2.57
N LEU A 41 2.11 -0.51 -1.32
CA LEU A 41 2.29 0.62 -0.41
C LEU A 41 3.77 0.83 -0.09
N ASP A 42 4.52 -0.23 0.22
CA ASP A 42 5.95 -0.16 0.50
C ASP A 42 6.75 0.30 -0.73
N GLU A 43 6.48 -0.27 -1.91
CA GLU A 43 7.09 0.15 -3.17
C GLU A 43 6.82 1.64 -3.47
N ALA A 44 5.59 2.10 -3.25
CA ALA A 44 5.23 3.50 -3.45
C ALA A 44 5.94 4.42 -2.43
N PHE A 45 6.05 3.98 -1.17
CA PHE A 45 6.73 4.74 -0.12
C PHE A 45 8.22 4.86 -0.41
N THR A 46 8.87 3.75 -0.70
CA THR A 46 10.31 3.68 -1.03
C THR A 46 10.64 4.50 -2.28
N ALA A 47 9.75 4.54 -3.26
CA ALA A 47 9.87 5.39 -4.45
C ALA A 47 9.54 6.87 -4.21
N GLY A 48 9.16 7.27 -2.99
CA GLY A 48 8.73 8.65 -2.66
C GLY A 48 7.45 9.08 -3.39
N CYS A 49 6.65 8.11 -3.83
CA CYS A 49 5.44 8.30 -4.64
C CYS A 49 4.15 7.95 -3.89
N LEU A 50 4.23 7.54 -2.62
CA LEU A 50 3.06 7.31 -1.78
C LEU A 50 2.41 8.65 -1.41
N THR A 51 1.18 8.84 -1.85
CA THR A 51 0.43 10.07 -1.61
C THR A 51 -0.50 9.91 -0.40
N ASP A 52 -0.80 11.01 0.31
CA ASP A 52 -1.74 10.98 1.42
C ASP A 52 -3.12 10.45 0.98
N LYS A 53 -3.55 10.75 -0.26
CA LYS A 53 -4.79 10.20 -0.83
C LYS A 53 -4.79 8.67 -0.95
N ALA A 54 -3.64 8.06 -1.28
CA ALA A 54 -3.52 6.61 -1.36
C ALA A 54 -3.56 5.97 0.04
N VAL A 55 -2.96 6.64 1.02
CA VAL A 55 -2.99 6.24 2.43
C VAL A 55 -4.41 6.31 3.00
N GLU A 56 -5.07 7.47 2.89
CA GLU A 56 -6.47 7.67 3.31
C GLU A 56 -7.41 6.63 2.68
N PHE A 57 -7.20 6.32 1.39
CA PHE A 57 -8.00 5.31 0.69
C PHE A 57 -7.89 3.92 1.36
N ILE A 58 -6.70 3.49 1.77
CA ILE A 58 -6.52 2.16 2.37
C ILE A 58 -6.90 2.16 3.86
N GLU A 59 -6.61 3.22 4.61
CA GLU A 59 -6.95 3.34 6.03
C GLU A 59 -8.47 3.22 6.28
N GLU A 60 -9.30 3.71 5.37
CA GLU A 60 -10.76 3.56 5.47
C GLU A 60 -11.26 2.12 5.27
N ARG A 61 -10.41 1.20 4.82
CA ARG A 61 -10.78 -0.14 4.35
C ARG A 61 -10.20 -1.28 5.16
N TYR A 62 -9.07 -1.05 5.82
CA TYR A 62 -8.37 -2.07 6.60
C TYR A 62 -8.12 -1.53 8.01
N ASP A 63 -8.65 -2.26 8.99
CA ASP A 63 -8.46 -2.01 10.43
C ASP A 63 -7.64 -3.11 11.11
N ASP A 64 -7.26 -4.17 10.38
CA ASP A 64 -6.35 -5.22 10.81
C ASP A 64 -5.58 -5.85 9.62
N GLY A 65 -4.75 -6.85 9.93
CA GLY A 65 -4.02 -7.63 8.93
C GLY A 65 -2.76 -6.96 8.37
N PRO A 66 -2.10 -7.60 7.39
CA PRO A 66 -0.81 -7.16 6.85
C PRO A 66 -0.86 -5.77 6.22
N VAL A 67 -2.01 -5.38 5.66
CA VAL A 67 -2.21 -4.04 5.09
C VAL A 67 -2.19 -2.97 6.19
N TYR A 68 -2.89 -3.21 7.29
CA TYR A 68 -2.91 -2.30 8.43
C TYR A 68 -1.53 -2.21 9.10
N GLU A 69 -0.88 -3.36 9.33
CA GLU A 69 0.47 -3.43 9.90
C GLU A 69 1.49 -2.65 9.05
N MET A 70 1.39 -2.75 7.71
CA MET A 70 2.21 -1.96 6.79
C MET A 70 1.94 -0.47 6.93
N LEU A 71 0.68 -0.04 6.96
CA LEU A 71 0.33 1.38 7.14
C LEU A 71 0.90 1.94 8.44
N GLU A 72 0.77 1.22 9.56
CA GLU A 72 1.36 1.62 10.83
C GLU A 72 2.88 1.76 10.72
N ALA A 73 3.56 0.78 10.11
CA ALA A 73 5.00 0.83 9.92
C ALA A 73 5.44 2.05 9.10
N LEU A 74 4.76 2.34 7.99
CA LEU A 74 5.05 3.49 7.13
C LEU A 74 4.85 4.83 7.87
N GLN A 75 3.79 4.94 8.68
CA GLN A 75 3.55 6.11 9.52
C GLN A 75 4.65 6.31 10.58
N MET A 76 5.09 5.23 11.23
CA MET A 76 6.20 5.27 12.20
C MET A 76 7.49 5.77 11.51
N TYR A 77 7.84 5.22 10.35
CA TYR A 77 9.00 5.67 9.57
C TYR A 77 8.92 7.13 9.14
N LYS A 78 7.74 7.61 8.72
CA LYS A 78 7.53 9.02 8.36
C LYS A 78 7.72 9.94 9.57
N ASN A 79 7.23 9.53 10.73
CA ASN A 79 7.35 10.30 11.98
C ASN A 79 8.79 10.35 12.48
N GLU A 80 9.53 9.25 12.45
CA GLU A 80 10.94 9.22 12.87
C GLU A 80 11.83 10.09 11.98
N ASN A 81 11.58 10.09 10.66
CA ASN A 81 12.38 10.87 9.71
C ASN A 81 11.93 12.34 9.57
N SER A 82 10.78 12.73 10.14
CA SER A 82 10.32 14.13 10.14
C SER A 82 10.90 14.98 11.28
N VAL A 83 11.68 14.38 12.19
CA VAL A 83 12.32 15.06 13.35
C VAL A 83 13.81 15.35 13.11
N ALA A 84 14.31 15.18 11.87
CA ALA A 84 15.70 15.43 11.49
C ALA A 84 15.91 16.77 10.79
#